data_AF-A0A1G5SX18-F1
#
_entry.id   AF-A0A1G5SX18-F1
#
_cell.length_a   1.000
_cell.length_b   1.000
_cell.length_c   1.000
_cell.angle_alpha   90.00
_cell.angle_beta   90.00
_cell.angle_gamma   90.00
#
_symmetry.space_group_name_H-M   'P 1'
#
loop_
_entity.id
_entity.type
_entity.pdbx_description
1 polymer ?
#
loop_
_entity_poly.entity_id
_entity_poly.type
_entity_poly.pdbx_seq_one_letter_code
_entity_poly.pdbx_strand_id
1 'polypeptide(L)'
;MNKFISTILFGSAFAFAFAIALPAGAHTEEYFDFKESAHGGQTRMAGPYHLELVAKDKEIVLYVMDHADRNLSTEGGAGKATVQTGKTKTRSRSSWNRRVIIY
;
A
#
# COMPACT_ATOMS: atom_id res chain seq x y z
N MET A 1 39.47 8.35 31.44
CA MET A 1 39.18 8.14 30.00
C MET A 1 39.55 9.42 29.27
N ASN A 2 40.49 9.37 28.33
CA ASN A 2 40.94 10.55 27.58
C ASN A 2 39.82 11.05 26.66
N LYS A 3 39.61 12.36 26.60
CA LYS A 3 38.54 12.99 25.80
C LYS A 3 38.62 12.56 24.31
N PHE A 4 39.82 12.25 23.84
CA PHE A 4 40.11 11.73 22.49
C PHE A 4 39.50 10.36 22.19
N ILE A 5 39.58 9.38 23.10
CA ILE A 5 38.96 8.05 22.87
C ILE A 5 37.43 8.17 22.91
N SER A 6 36.88 9.05 23.76
CA SER A 6 35.44 9.28 23.82
C SER A 6 34.88 9.89 22.52
N THR A 7 35.60 10.81 21.87
CA THR A 7 35.19 11.41 20.59
C THR A 7 35.23 10.41 19.43
N ILE A 8 36.23 9.53 19.39
CA ILE A 8 36.33 8.48 18.36
C ILE A 8 35.21 7.45 18.51
N LEU A 9 34.91 7.02 19.74
CA LEU A 9 33.85 6.04 20.01
C LEU A 9 32.45 6.60 19.70
N PHE A 10 32.21 7.89 19.96
CA PHE A 10 30.94 8.55 19.58
C PHE A 10 30.83 8.75 18.06
N GLY A 11 31.92 9.13 17.38
CA GLY A 11 31.94 9.30 15.92
C GLY A 11 31.75 7.99 15.16
N SER A 12 32.34 6.89 15.64
CA SER A 12 32.19 5.57 15.01
C SER A 12 30.79 4.98 15.17
N ALA A 13 30.13 5.20 16.32
CA ALA A 13 28.76 4.75 16.54
C ALA A 13 27.75 5.46 15.62
N PHE A 14 27.96 6.76 15.35
CA PHE A 14 27.10 7.54 14.47
C PHE A 14 27.24 7.14 12.99
N ALA A 15 28.48 6.90 12.52
CA ALA A 15 28.74 6.43 11.16
C ALA A 15 28.18 5.02 10.90
N PHE A 16 28.20 4.14 11.92
CA PHE A 16 27.64 2.80 11.82
C PHE A 16 26.10 2.81 11.72
N ALA A 17 25.42 3.71 12.43
CA ALA A 17 23.96 3.84 12.37
C ALA A 17 23.44 4.33 11.00
N PHE A 18 24.20 5.19 10.31
CA PHE A 18 23.83 5.68 8.97
C PHE A 18 24.11 4.65 7.87
N ALA A 19 25.09 3.77 8.06
CA ALA A 19 25.47 2.74 7.09
C ALA A 19 24.42 1.62 6.91
N ILE A 20 23.41 1.54 7.78
CA ILE A 20 22.33 0.54 7.73
C ILE A 20 21.01 1.14 7.21
N ALA A 21 21.07 2.23 6.44
CA ALA A 21 19.90 2.71 5.68
C ALA A 21 19.56 1.70 4.56
N LEU A 22 18.98 0.55 4.93
CA LEU A 22 18.46 -0.42 3.99
C LEU A 22 17.33 0.23 3.21
N PRO A 23 17.25 0.02 1.87
CA PRO A 23 16.09 0.46 1.11
C PRO A 23 14.84 -0.15 1.74
N ALA A 24 13.96 0.70 2.25
CA ALA A 24 12.71 0.27 2.84
C ALA A 24 11.89 -0.44 1.74
N GLY A 25 11.76 -1.76 1.85
CA GLY A 25 10.99 -2.60 0.93
C GLY A 25 9.48 -2.36 0.98
N ALA A 26 9.04 -1.24 1.57
CA ALA A 26 7.63 -0.89 1.78
C ALA A 26 6.82 -0.77 0.48
N HIS A 27 7.48 -0.73 -0.69
CA HIS A 27 6.84 -0.63 -2.01
C HIS A 27 6.93 -1.95 -2.80
N THR A 28 7.45 -3.01 -2.20
CA THR A 28 7.55 -4.32 -2.84
C THR A 28 6.23 -5.07 -2.72
N GLU A 29 5.94 -5.91 -3.71
CA GLU A 29 4.76 -6.79 -3.68
C GLU A 29 4.83 -7.72 -2.45
N GLU A 30 6.02 -8.23 -2.17
CA GLU A 30 6.29 -9.14 -1.05
C GLU A 30 5.98 -8.50 0.31
N TYR A 31 6.22 -7.20 0.46
CA TYR A 31 5.85 -6.47 1.67
C TYR A 31 4.33 -6.43 1.85
N PHE A 32 3.58 -6.13 0.79
CA PHE A 32 2.12 -6.06 0.86
C PHE A 32 1.42 -7.42 0.89
N ASP A 33 2.11 -8.50 0.53
CA ASP A 33 1.59 -9.86 0.69
C ASP A 33 1.57 -10.32 2.16
N PHE A 34 2.46 -9.77 2.99
CA PHE A 34 2.54 -10.08 4.42
C PHE A 34 1.87 -9.02 5.32
N LYS A 35 1.88 -7.75 4.90
CA LYS A 35 1.27 -6.66 5.66
C LYS A 35 -0.24 -6.86 5.76
N GLU A 36 -0.80 -6.73 6.97
CA GLU A 36 -2.24 -6.63 7.16
C GLU A 36 -2.78 -5.36 6.47
N SER A 37 -3.77 -5.54 5.59
CA SER A 37 -4.43 -4.43 4.91
C SER A 37 -5.47 -3.77 5.81
N ALA A 38 -5.66 -2.45 5.66
CA ALA A 38 -6.51 -1.63 6.53
C ALA A 38 -7.99 -2.07 6.58
N HIS A 39 -8.49 -2.70 5.51
CA HIS A 39 -9.88 -3.17 5.40
C HIS A 39 -9.97 -4.69 5.14
N GLY A 40 -8.88 -5.44 5.37
CA GLY A 40 -8.82 -6.89 5.19
C GLY A 40 -8.76 -7.37 3.73
N GLY A 41 -8.45 -6.48 2.78
CA GLY A 41 -8.28 -6.79 1.36
C GLY A 41 -6.83 -7.06 0.95
N GLN A 42 -6.57 -6.96 -0.36
CA GLN A 42 -5.21 -6.94 -0.91
C GLN A 42 -4.80 -5.50 -1.22
N THR A 43 -3.71 -5.05 -0.60
CA THR A 43 -3.16 -3.71 -0.82
C THR A 43 -2.02 -3.75 -1.84
N ARG A 44 -1.95 -2.75 -2.73
CA ARG A 44 -0.87 -2.54 -3.71
C ARG A 44 -0.51 -1.06 -3.84
N MET A 45 0.72 -0.79 -4.27
CA MET A 45 1.16 0.58 -4.59
C MET A 45 0.80 0.94 -6.02
N ALA A 46 0.30 2.16 -6.21
CA ALA A 46 0.20 2.80 -7.50
C ALA A 46 0.66 4.27 -7.39
N GLY A 47 1.93 4.53 -7.69
CA GLY A 47 2.52 5.85 -7.49
C GLY A 47 2.42 6.26 -6.01
N PRO A 48 1.80 7.41 -5.67
CA PRO A 48 1.71 7.87 -4.28
C PRO A 48 0.56 7.25 -3.48
N TYR A 49 -0.16 6.28 -4.05
CA TYR A 49 -1.38 5.74 -3.47
C TYR A 49 -1.22 4.29 -3.01
N HIS A 50 -1.80 3.98 -1.86
CA HIS A 50 -2.15 2.62 -1.46
C HIS A 50 -3.53 2.32 -2.05
N LEU A 51 -3.61 1.30 -2.89
CA LEU A 51 -4.84 0.79 -3.47
C LEU A 51 -5.19 -0.53 -2.78
N GLU A 52 -6.32 -0.58 -2.08
CA GLU A 52 -6.78 -1.81 -1.44
C GLU A 52 -8.05 -2.34 -2.10
N LEU A 53 -7.96 -3.56 -2.62
CA LEU A 53 -9.09 -4.28 -3.21
C LEU A 53 -9.71 -5.22 -2.17
N VAL A 54 -10.99 -4.99 -1.84
CA VAL A 54 -11.75 -5.82 -0.90
C VAL A 54 -12.90 -6.49 -1.64
N ALA A 55 -12.94 -7.82 -1.60
CA ALA A 55 -14.10 -8.59 -2.03
C ALA A 55 -15.10 -8.71 -0.87
N LYS A 56 -16.33 -8.26 -1.09
CA LYS A 56 -17.47 -8.40 -0.17
C LYS A 56 -18.57 -9.21 -0.84
N ASP A 57 -19.63 -9.53 -0.12
CA ASP A 57 -20.80 -10.18 -0.73
C ASP A 57 -21.36 -9.29 -1.85
N LYS A 58 -21.31 -9.79 -3.10
CA LYS A 58 -21.81 -9.13 -4.32
C LYS A 58 -21.24 -7.72 -4.55
N GLU A 59 -20.05 -7.44 -4.05
CA GLU A 59 -19.41 -6.14 -4.22
C GLU A 59 -17.88 -6.28 -4.23
N ILE A 60 -17.22 -5.48 -5.06
CA ILE A 60 -15.77 -5.28 -4.98
C ILE A 60 -15.53 -3.81 -4.70
N VAL A 61 -14.89 -3.53 -3.56
CA VAL A 61 -14.55 -2.16 -3.15
C VAL A 61 -13.07 -1.91 -3.42
N LEU A 62 -12.76 -0.79 -4.05
CA LEU A 62 -11.39 -0.29 -4.18
C LEU A 62 -11.25 0.95 -3.29
N TYR A 63 -10.46 0.85 -2.23
CA TYR A 63 -10.06 1.98 -1.41
C TYR A 63 -8.83 2.65 -2.04
N VAL A 64 -8.85 3.97 -2.12
CA VAL A 64 -7.71 4.79 -2.55
C VAL A 64 -7.23 5.55 -1.33
N MET A 65 -6.00 5.28 -0.90
CA MET A 65 -5.47 5.77 0.36
C MET A 65 -4.09 6.42 0.16
N ASP A 66 -3.70 7.25 1.11
CA ASP A 66 -2.31 7.70 1.23
C ASP A 66 -1.41 6.63 1.87
N HIS A 67 -0.12 6.93 2.01
CA HIS A 67 0.87 6.00 2.56
C HIS A 67 0.63 5.66 4.05
N ALA A 68 -0.21 6.42 4.75
CA ALA A 68 -0.61 6.18 6.12
C ALA A 68 -1.97 5.45 6.20
N ASP A 69 -2.42 4.84 5.09
CA ASP A 69 -3.68 4.13 4.96
C ASP A 69 -4.92 5.01 5.24
N ARG A 70 -4.82 6.33 5.02
CA ARG A 70 -5.96 7.25 5.14
C ARG A 70 -6.68 7.38 3.81
N ASN A 71 -8.00 7.22 3.83
CA ASN A 71 -8.85 7.36 2.65
C ASN A 71 -8.72 8.74 1.99
N LEU A 72 -8.53 8.74 0.68
CA LEU A 72 -8.55 9.92 -0.18
C LEU A 72 -9.89 10.03 -0.89
N SER A 73 -10.27 11.25 -1.27
CA SER A 73 -11.48 11.47 -2.07
C SER A 73 -11.33 10.82 -3.44
N THR A 74 -12.37 10.12 -3.87
CA THR A 74 -12.48 9.51 -5.21
C THR A 74 -13.56 10.18 -6.06
N GLU A 75 -14.03 11.36 -5.64
CA GLU A 75 -15.05 12.13 -6.36
C GLU A 75 -14.56 12.49 -7.77
N GLY A 76 -15.45 12.35 -8.76
CA GLY A 76 -15.10 12.55 -10.18
C GLY A 76 -14.30 11.39 -10.80
N GLY A 77 -13.97 10.34 -10.04
CA GLY A 77 -13.30 9.16 -10.54
C GLY A 77 -14.17 8.25 -11.42
N ALA A 78 -13.53 7.40 -12.21
CA ALA A 78 -14.18 6.33 -12.96
C ALA A 78 -13.36 5.04 -12.81
N GLY A 79 -14.04 3.88 -12.76
CA GLY A 79 -13.40 2.59 -12.55
C GLY A 79 -13.94 1.52 -13.46
N LYS A 80 -13.09 0.52 -13.70
CA LYS A 80 -13.46 -0.69 -14.43
C LYS A 80 -12.83 -1.88 -13.72
N ALA A 81 -13.66 -2.88 -13.44
CA ALA A 81 -13.22 -4.13 -12.86
C ALA A 81 -13.49 -5.27 -13.86
N THR A 82 -12.56 -6.22 -13.89
CA THR A 82 -12.70 -7.44 -14.66
C THR A 82 -12.53 -8.61 -13.70
N VAL A 83 -13.60 -9.35 -13.47
CA VAL A 83 -13.59 -10.52 -12.59
C VAL A 83 -13.47 -11.76 -13.45
N GLN A 84 -12.54 -12.64 -13.09
CA GLN A 84 -12.35 -13.91 -13.77
C GLN A 84 -12.52 -15.05 -12.78
N THR A 85 -13.48 -15.93 -13.06
CA THR A 85 -13.77 -17.13 -12.27
C THR A 85 -13.58 -18.34 -13.17
N GLY A 86 -12.44 -19.03 -13.01
CA GLY A 86 -12.04 -20.08 -13.94
C GLY A 86 -11.87 -19.56 -15.37
N LYS A 87 -12.69 -20.08 -16.30
CA LYS A 87 -12.74 -19.65 -17.71
C LYS A 87 -13.76 -18.54 -17.97
N THR A 88 -14.63 -18.23 -17.01
CA THR A 88 -15.67 -17.21 -17.16
C THR A 88 -15.11 -15.84 -16.82
N LYS A 89 -15.44 -14.83 -17.63
CA LYS A 89 -14.96 -13.44 -17.47
C LYS A 89 -16.12 -12.46 -17.50
N THR A 90 -16.28 -11.69 -16.42
CA THR A 90 -17.30 -10.64 -16.29
C THR A 90 -16.61 -9.29 -16.23
N ARG A 91 -17.13 -8.28 -16.96
CA ARG A 91 -16.59 -6.92 -16.98
C ARG A 91 -17.64 -5.95 -16.46
N SER A 92 -17.28 -5.11 -15.49
CA SER A 92 -18.13 -4.04 -14.99
C SER A 92 -17.41 -2.69 -15.10
N ARG A 93 -18.18 -1.63 -15.38
CA ARG A 93 -17.71 -0.24 -15.45
C ARG A 93 -18.61 0.60 -14.54
N SER A 94 -18.02 1.43 -13.70
CA SER A 94 -18.74 2.32 -12.79
C SER A 94 -18.17 3.74 -12.85
N SER A 95 -19.08 4.71 -12.83
CA SER A 95 -18.77 6.12 -12.56
C SER A 95 -18.82 6.31 -11.05
N TRP A 96 -17.77 6.85 -10.44
CA TRP A 96 -17.66 6.91 -8.98
C TRP A 96 -18.48 8.09 -8.47
N ASN A 97 -19.73 7.82 -8.10
CA ASN A 97 -20.50 8.73 -7.25
C ASN A 97 -21.11 8.02 -6.03
N ARG A 98 -20.54 6.85 -5.68
CA ARG A 98 -20.65 6.01 -4.46
C ARG A 98 -20.64 4.51 -4.87
N ARG A 99 -19.51 3.84 -4.63
CA ARG A 99 -19.29 2.37 -4.72
C ARG A 99 -19.24 1.73 -6.12
N VAL A 100 -18.32 0.78 -6.26
CA VAL A 100 -18.23 -0.14 -7.41
C VAL A 100 -19.05 -1.37 -7.07
N ILE A 101 -20.30 -1.41 -7.52
CA ILE A 101 -21.19 -2.58 -7.32
C ILE A 101 -21.03 -3.51 -8.53
N ILE A 102 -20.70 -4.78 -8.28
CA ILE A 102 -20.64 -5.83 -9.29
C ILE A 102 -21.64 -6.91 -8.85
N TYR A 103 -22.80 -6.95 -9.53
CA TYR A 103 -23.75 -8.04 -9.40
C TYR A 103 -23.23 -9.31 -10.07
#